data_AF-A0AAU5JVE8-F1
#
_entry.id   AF-A0AAU5JVE8-F1
#
_cell.length_a   1.000
_cell.length_b   1.000
_cell.length_c   1.000
_cell.angle_alpha   90.00
_cell.angle_beta   90.00
_cell.angle_gamma   90.00
#
_symmetry.space_group_name_H-M   'P 1'
#
loop_
_entity.id
_entity.type
_entity.pdbx_description
1 polymer ?
#
loop_
_entity_poly.entity_id
_entity_poly.type
_entity_poly.pdbx_seq_one_letter_code
_entity_poly.pdbx_strand_id
1 'polypeptide(L)'
;MNPVTRVKTLSTAALAAALLVGITAPTASAHRHGPAHTQQRIPFTAATVTENAGGTYTVTWSAPGTRGVTIRTGGRTVARGGATGSVTVSGLAGADRRWFDLVPDRGTSLRLADRLIRLQGTVNFRDAGGYRTRDGQWVKMGEVYRSDSLEKLTDADLAKLRRLGVRTVFDLRMESERTAAPDRVPAGATHVVADVLAGSGTFTSMPKSPAEAEAMMVEGNRFMVSGGTARTAYTAVYDGIADDDRRGVLFHCTAGKDRTGWSNAALLTALGVPEETVMADYLASNTYRAAANEAILSHLPAQQAAVYKPLLDVRPAYLNASFAEVEEEYGSFRAYLRKGLGLDQQELKELKRDLLVG
;
A
#
# COMPACT_ATOMS: atom_id res chain seq x y z
N MET A 1 -7.38 -11.40 -82.94
CA MET A 1 -7.31 -12.77 -83.51
C MET A 1 -8.26 -13.67 -82.73
N ASN A 2 -8.83 -14.70 -83.37
CA ASN A 2 -9.76 -15.76 -82.89
C ASN A 2 -9.57 -16.99 -83.82
N PRO A 3 -10.16 -18.20 -83.60
CA PRO A 3 -10.98 -18.73 -82.48
C PRO A 3 -10.09 -19.51 -81.47
N VAL A 4 -10.37 -20.64 -80.78
CA VAL A 4 -11.41 -21.73 -80.69
C VAL A 4 -11.33 -22.30 -79.24
N THR A 5 -12.32 -22.80 -78.46
CA THR A 5 -13.74 -23.21 -78.55
C THR A 5 -14.04 -24.72 -78.72
N ARG A 6 -14.95 -25.29 -77.88
CA ARG A 6 -15.57 -26.66 -77.83
C ARG A 6 -14.81 -27.80 -77.09
N VAL A 7 -15.44 -28.84 -76.48
CA VAL A 7 -16.75 -28.99 -75.76
C VAL A 7 -16.89 -30.42 -75.11
N LYS A 8 -17.87 -30.63 -74.19
CA LYS A 8 -18.33 -31.92 -73.58
C LYS A 8 -17.40 -32.55 -72.49
N THR A 9 -17.87 -33.39 -71.55
CA THR A 9 -19.10 -34.23 -71.48
C THR A 9 -19.76 -34.25 -70.08
N LEU A 10 -21.02 -34.72 -69.96
CA LEU A 10 -21.78 -34.88 -68.70
C LEU A 10 -21.71 -36.31 -68.13
N SER A 11 -22.02 -36.50 -66.84
CA SER A 11 -22.91 -37.59 -66.38
C SER A 11 -23.52 -37.33 -64.97
N THR A 12 -24.78 -37.75 -64.79
CA THR A 12 -25.49 -38.25 -63.58
C THR A 12 -25.01 -37.81 -62.16
N ALA A 13 -25.82 -37.22 -61.27
CA ALA A 13 -27.12 -37.64 -60.71
C ALA A 13 -27.05 -38.98 -59.94
N ALA A 14 -27.64 -39.16 -58.74
CA ALA A 14 -28.39 -38.27 -57.84
C ALA A 14 -27.91 -38.53 -56.37
N LEU A 15 -28.56 -38.22 -55.24
CA LEU A 15 -29.90 -37.77 -54.79
C LEU A 15 -29.63 -36.97 -53.45
N ALA A 16 -30.53 -36.42 -52.63
CA ALA A 16 -31.99 -36.53 -52.49
C ALA A 16 -32.64 -35.33 -51.73
N ALA A 17 -33.95 -35.19 -51.93
CA ALA A 17 -35.00 -34.88 -50.95
C ALA A 17 -34.83 -33.69 -49.96
N ALA A 18 -35.61 -32.63 -50.20
CA ALA A 18 -35.94 -31.60 -49.21
C ALA A 18 -37.38 -31.77 -48.70
N LEU A 19 -37.61 -31.54 -47.40
CA LEU A 19 -38.94 -31.31 -46.81
C LEU A 19 -38.91 -30.00 -46.02
N LEU A 20 -39.93 -29.15 -46.22
CA LEU A 20 -40.27 -28.11 -45.24
C LEU A 20 -41.25 -28.68 -44.22
N VAL A 21 -40.86 -28.68 -42.95
CA VAL A 21 -41.79 -28.72 -41.81
C VAL A 21 -41.25 -27.76 -40.75
N GLY A 22 -42.09 -26.89 -40.21
CA GLY A 22 -41.72 -25.97 -39.14
C GLY A 22 -42.12 -26.48 -37.75
N ILE A 23 -41.58 -25.80 -36.73
CA ILE A 23 -42.05 -25.82 -35.33
C ILE A 23 -41.93 -27.18 -34.61
N THR A 24 -40.75 -27.42 -34.03
CA THR A 24 -40.66 -27.89 -32.63
C THR A 24 -39.64 -27.03 -31.89
N ALA A 25 -39.99 -26.59 -30.67
CA ALA A 25 -39.05 -25.85 -29.83
C ALA A 25 -38.12 -26.84 -29.11
N PRO A 26 -36.79 -26.70 -29.18
CA PRO A 26 -35.89 -27.51 -28.37
C PRO A 26 -36.08 -27.14 -26.90
N THR A 27 -36.19 -28.15 -26.04
CA THR A 27 -36.39 -27.97 -24.60
C THR A 27 -35.20 -27.24 -23.98
N ALA A 28 -35.50 -26.34 -23.03
CA ALA A 28 -34.46 -25.63 -22.28
C ALA A 28 -33.63 -26.64 -21.47
N SER A 29 -32.43 -26.96 -21.95
CA SER A 29 -31.43 -27.66 -21.15
C SER A 29 -31.08 -26.76 -19.97
N ALA A 30 -31.58 -27.13 -18.79
CA ALA A 30 -31.33 -26.40 -17.56
C ALA A 30 -29.86 -26.59 -17.15
N HIS A 31 -28.98 -25.80 -17.76
CA HIS A 31 -27.63 -25.56 -17.26
C HIS A 31 -27.74 -25.03 -15.83
N ARG A 32 -27.71 -25.96 -14.87
CA ARG A 32 -27.53 -25.66 -13.46
C ARG A 32 -26.29 -24.78 -13.37
N HIS A 33 -26.50 -23.49 -13.14
CA HIS A 33 -25.46 -22.69 -12.53
C HIS A 33 -25.09 -23.42 -11.24
N GLY A 34 -23.87 -23.95 -11.18
CA GLY A 34 -23.27 -24.26 -9.90
C GLY A 34 -23.38 -23.01 -9.03
N PRO A 35 -23.57 -23.14 -7.71
CA PRO A 35 -23.74 -21.98 -6.85
C PRO A 35 -22.59 -21.03 -7.10
N ALA A 36 -22.90 -19.82 -7.57
CA ALA A 36 -21.89 -18.80 -7.79
C ALA A 36 -21.11 -18.69 -6.49
N HIS A 37 -19.78 -18.87 -6.55
CA HIS A 37 -18.93 -18.82 -5.36
C HIS A 37 -19.01 -17.41 -4.80
N THR A 38 -19.96 -17.20 -3.88
CA THR A 38 -20.05 -16.02 -3.07
C THR A 38 -18.77 -15.97 -2.25
N GLN A 39 -17.83 -15.13 -2.69
CA GLN A 39 -16.59 -14.86 -1.97
C GLN A 39 -17.01 -14.47 -0.54
N GLN A 40 -16.77 -15.37 0.40
CA GLN A 40 -17.31 -15.20 1.74
C GLN A 40 -16.54 -14.05 2.37
N ARG A 41 -17.22 -12.91 2.55
CA ARG A 41 -16.59 -11.67 3.01
C ARG A 41 -15.74 -11.92 4.26
N ILE A 42 -14.62 -11.23 4.36
CA ILE A 42 -13.77 -11.29 5.55
C ILE A 42 -14.59 -10.73 6.75
N PRO A 43 -14.90 -11.52 7.79
CA PRO A 43 -15.86 -11.14 8.83
C PRO A 43 -15.28 -10.15 9.85
N PHE A 44 -13.98 -9.88 9.79
CA PHE A 44 -13.27 -9.04 10.75
C PHE A 44 -13.63 -7.55 10.55
N THR A 45 -14.13 -6.92 11.60
CA THR A 45 -14.31 -5.47 11.69
C THR A 45 -13.06 -4.79 12.25
N ALA A 46 -12.31 -5.49 13.09
CA ALA A 46 -10.98 -5.08 13.55
C ALA A 46 -10.08 -6.33 13.70
N ALA A 47 -8.79 -6.17 13.40
CA ALA A 47 -7.76 -7.18 13.65
C ALA A 47 -6.38 -6.53 13.61
N THR A 48 -5.48 -6.93 14.51
CA THR A 48 -4.08 -6.49 14.51
C THR A 48 -3.14 -7.61 14.90
N VAL A 49 -1.89 -7.50 14.46
CA VAL A 49 -0.73 -8.23 14.97
C VAL A 49 0.32 -7.18 15.35
N THR A 50 0.93 -7.33 16.52
CA THR A 50 2.04 -6.49 16.99
C THR A 50 3.15 -7.38 17.54
N GLU A 51 4.38 -7.19 17.05
CA GLU A 51 5.57 -7.82 17.60
C GLU A 51 6.05 -7.01 18.81
N ASN A 52 5.92 -7.56 20.00
CA ASN A 52 6.37 -6.91 21.23
C ASN A 52 7.90 -7.08 21.40
N ALA A 53 8.42 -6.71 22.57
CA ALA A 53 9.76 -7.12 23.00
C ALA A 53 9.84 -8.64 23.19
N GLY A 54 11.07 -9.18 23.16
CA GLY A 54 11.34 -10.60 23.43
C GLY A 54 10.81 -11.59 22.38
N GLY A 55 10.47 -11.13 21.17
CA GLY A 55 9.97 -12.00 20.10
C GLY A 55 8.57 -12.58 20.37
N THR A 56 7.78 -11.94 21.24
CA THR A 56 6.38 -12.29 21.48
C THR A 56 5.46 -11.45 20.58
N TYR A 57 4.27 -11.96 20.28
CA TYR A 57 3.33 -11.32 19.36
C TYR A 57 1.95 -11.20 19.98
N THR A 58 1.41 -9.99 20.05
CA THR A 58 0.01 -9.74 20.43
C THR A 58 -0.85 -9.82 19.18
N VAL A 59 -1.86 -10.69 19.18
CA VAL A 59 -2.85 -10.81 18.10
C VAL A 59 -4.23 -10.47 18.65
N THR A 60 -4.89 -9.46 18.08
CA THR A 60 -6.23 -9.02 18.50
C THR A 60 -7.22 -9.09 17.35
N TRP A 61 -8.50 -9.31 17.63
CA TRP A 61 -9.55 -9.37 16.62
C TRP A 61 -10.96 -9.08 17.14
N SER A 62 -11.83 -8.66 16.23
CA SER A 62 -13.28 -8.62 16.35
C SER A 62 -13.90 -9.07 15.02
N ALA A 63 -14.66 -10.16 15.06
CA ALA A 63 -15.25 -10.86 13.92
C ALA A 63 -16.74 -11.15 14.18
N PRO A 64 -17.61 -10.12 14.19
CA PRO A 64 -19.04 -10.29 14.45
C PRO A 64 -19.70 -11.27 13.47
N GLY A 65 -20.64 -12.07 13.98
CA GLY A 65 -21.30 -13.13 13.20
C GLY A 65 -20.52 -14.45 13.11
N THR A 66 -19.31 -14.52 13.67
CA THR A 66 -18.61 -15.79 13.97
C THR A 66 -18.94 -16.27 15.39
N ARG A 67 -18.70 -17.55 15.69
CA ARG A 67 -18.70 -18.07 17.08
C ARG A 67 -17.30 -18.10 17.68
N GLY A 68 -16.27 -18.25 16.84
CA GLY A 68 -14.89 -18.28 17.28
C GLY A 68 -13.88 -18.17 16.14
N VAL A 69 -12.65 -17.83 16.53
CA VAL A 69 -11.50 -17.66 15.64
C VAL A 69 -10.35 -18.54 16.13
N THR A 70 -9.73 -19.27 15.20
CA THR A 70 -8.50 -20.03 15.40
C THR A 70 -7.32 -19.24 14.84
N ILE A 71 -6.34 -18.92 15.68
CA ILE A 71 -5.11 -18.21 15.28
C ILE A 71 -4.05 -19.24 14.91
N ARG A 72 -3.50 -19.16 13.69
CA ARG A 72 -2.45 -20.05 13.18
C ARG A 72 -1.20 -19.26 12.80
N THR A 73 -0.03 -19.88 12.88
CA THR A 73 1.21 -19.42 12.23
C THR A 73 2.08 -20.61 11.86
N GLY A 74 2.78 -20.54 10.72
CA GLY A 74 3.57 -21.66 10.20
C GLY A 74 2.75 -22.95 10.03
N GLY A 75 1.48 -22.82 9.64
CA GLY A 75 0.52 -23.92 9.54
C GLY A 75 -0.03 -24.45 10.88
N ARG A 76 0.61 -24.16 12.02
CA ARG A 76 0.22 -24.66 13.35
C ARG A 76 -0.79 -23.73 14.02
N THR A 77 -1.79 -24.28 14.69
CA THR A 77 -2.64 -23.50 15.61
C THR A 77 -1.84 -23.09 16.83
N VAL A 78 -1.88 -21.81 17.18
CA VAL A 78 -1.23 -21.24 18.38
C VAL A 78 -2.23 -20.70 19.41
N ALA A 79 -3.45 -20.34 18.99
CA ALA A 79 -4.52 -19.94 19.90
C ALA A 79 -5.92 -20.19 19.32
N ARG A 80 -6.93 -20.11 20.18
CA ARG A 80 -8.35 -20.00 19.81
C ARG A 80 -9.05 -19.04 20.77
N GLY A 81 -10.11 -18.39 20.31
CA GLY A 81 -11.01 -17.60 21.16
C GLY A 81 -12.36 -17.36 20.49
N GLY A 82 -13.20 -16.52 21.11
CA GLY A 82 -14.53 -16.18 20.61
C GLY A 82 -14.51 -15.23 19.40
N ALA A 83 -15.67 -14.66 19.08
CA ALA A 83 -15.83 -13.68 18.01
C ALA A 83 -14.94 -12.44 18.18
N THR A 84 -14.68 -12.03 19.42
CA THR A 84 -13.72 -10.98 19.79
C THR A 84 -12.67 -11.58 20.72
N GLY A 85 -11.41 -11.17 20.60
CA GLY A 85 -10.34 -11.68 21.45
C GLY A 85 -9.01 -10.96 21.31
N SER A 86 -8.11 -11.30 22.24
CA SER A 86 -6.70 -10.91 22.27
C SER A 86 -5.89 -12.08 22.81
N VAL A 87 -4.71 -12.33 22.24
CA VAL A 87 -3.80 -13.37 22.72
C VAL A 87 -2.34 -12.97 22.49
N THR A 88 -1.47 -13.28 23.44
CA THR A 88 -0.02 -13.17 23.29
C THR A 88 0.57 -14.53 22.94
N VAL A 89 1.29 -14.61 21.83
CA VAL A 89 1.98 -15.82 21.35
C VAL A 89 3.48 -15.66 21.56
N SER A 90 4.14 -16.66 22.15
CA SER A 90 5.58 -16.69 22.44
C SER A 90 6.20 -18.01 21.98
N GLY A 91 7.52 -18.17 22.14
CA GLY A 91 8.23 -19.41 21.80
C GLY A 91 8.28 -19.72 20.29
N LEU A 92 8.03 -18.73 19.44
CA LEU A 92 8.11 -18.87 17.99
C LEU A 92 9.57 -18.78 17.53
N ALA A 93 9.95 -19.61 16.55
CA ALA A 93 11.26 -19.49 15.90
C ALA A 93 11.43 -18.13 15.21
N GLY A 94 12.67 -17.64 15.13
CA GLY A 94 13.01 -16.42 14.40
C GLY A 94 12.57 -16.47 12.94
N ALA A 95 12.17 -15.32 12.40
CA ALA A 95 11.83 -15.12 10.99
C ALA A 95 11.98 -13.63 10.66
N ASP A 96 12.23 -13.29 9.39
CA ASP A 96 12.25 -11.90 8.92
C ASP A 96 10.92 -11.18 9.17
N ARG A 97 9.82 -11.94 9.04
CA ARG A 97 8.44 -11.50 9.25
C ARG A 97 7.59 -12.68 9.71
N ARG A 98 6.85 -12.49 10.80
CA ARG A 98 5.94 -13.51 11.35
C ARG A 98 4.50 -13.25 10.92
N TRP A 99 4.00 -14.10 10.04
CA TRP A 99 2.61 -14.12 9.59
C TRP A 99 1.71 -14.90 10.53
N PHE A 100 0.49 -14.42 10.74
CA PHE A 100 -0.61 -15.12 11.41
C PHE A 100 -1.82 -15.20 10.48
N ASP A 101 -2.42 -16.39 10.41
CA ASP A 101 -3.69 -16.62 9.73
C ASP A 101 -4.81 -16.67 10.78
N LEU A 102 -5.70 -15.68 10.76
CA LEU A 102 -6.89 -15.60 11.62
C LEU A 102 -8.04 -16.33 10.91
N VAL A 103 -8.34 -17.55 11.36
CA VAL A 103 -9.30 -18.46 10.72
C VAL A 103 -10.62 -18.47 11.50
N PRO A 104 -11.68 -17.79 11.03
CA PRO A 104 -13.00 -17.80 11.67
C PRO A 104 -13.73 -19.13 11.42
N ASP A 105 -14.76 -19.44 12.21
CA ASP A 105 -15.64 -20.59 11.94
C ASP A 105 -16.67 -20.36 10.81
N ARG A 106 -16.71 -19.13 10.26
CA ARG A 106 -17.56 -18.68 9.15
C ARG A 106 -16.91 -17.47 8.47
N GLY A 107 -16.86 -17.44 7.13
CA GLY A 107 -16.23 -16.35 6.38
C GLY A 107 -14.78 -16.67 5.96
N THR A 108 -14.19 -15.81 5.13
CA THR A 108 -12.79 -15.97 4.68
C THR A 108 -11.81 -15.61 5.80
N SER A 109 -10.69 -16.33 5.86
CA SER A 109 -9.60 -16.08 6.82
C SER A 109 -8.86 -14.79 6.49
N LEU A 110 -8.44 -14.05 7.51
CA LEU A 110 -7.62 -12.84 7.36
C LEU A 110 -6.16 -13.16 7.73
N ARG A 111 -5.21 -12.80 6.88
CA ARG A 111 -3.78 -13.02 7.11
C ARG A 111 -3.09 -11.69 7.39
N LEU A 112 -2.39 -11.59 8.52
CA LEU A 112 -1.72 -10.38 8.98
C LEU A 112 -0.31 -10.69 9.51
N ALA A 113 0.48 -9.65 9.64
CA ALA A 113 1.74 -9.61 10.39
C ALA A 113 1.81 -8.24 11.09
N ASP A 114 2.87 -7.96 11.85
CA ASP A 114 3.13 -6.56 12.21
C ASP A 114 3.34 -5.73 10.92
N ARG A 115 2.95 -4.46 10.99
CA ARG A 115 3.30 -3.43 10.00
C ARG A 115 4.72 -2.96 10.21
N LEU A 116 5.17 -2.75 11.45
CA LEU A 116 6.56 -2.43 11.73
C LEU A 116 7.41 -3.68 11.46
N ILE A 117 8.33 -3.57 10.50
CA ILE A 117 9.26 -4.66 10.17
C ILE A 117 10.65 -4.19 10.59
N ARG A 118 11.12 -4.70 11.73
CA ARG A 118 12.37 -4.26 12.35
C ARG A 118 13.57 -4.52 11.43
N LEU A 119 14.33 -3.46 11.16
CA LEU A 119 15.62 -3.44 10.47
C LEU A 119 16.64 -2.78 11.41
N GLN A 120 17.93 -2.90 11.10
CA GLN A 120 19.02 -2.32 11.91
C GLN A 120 19.32 -0.87 11.51
N GLY A 121 19.27 -0.56 10.22
CA GLY A 121 19.59 0.76 9.67
C GLY A 121 18.46 1.80 9.65
N THR A 122 17.22 1.41 9.92
CA THR A 122 16.02 2.26 9.85
C THR A 122 15.06 1.92 10.98
N VAL A 123 14.41 2.95 11.55
CA VAL A 123 13.43 2.80 12.64
C VAL A 123 11.98 2.89 12.16
N ASN A 124 11.74 3.34 10.92
CA ASN A 124 10.41 3.72 10.42
C ASN A 124 9.93 2.87 9.23
N PHE A 125 10.67 1.81 8.86
CA PHE A 125 10.31 0.86 7.81
C PHE A 125 9.06 0.05 8.18
N ARG A 126 8.03 0.14 7.33
CA ARG A 126 6.70 -0.40 7.56
C ARG A 126 6.07 -0.98 6.29
N ASP A 127 5.23 -1.99 6.47
CA ASP A 127 4.24 -2.40 5.48
C ASP A 127 3.08 -1.38 5.43
N ALA A 128 2.64 -1.03 4.22
CA ALA A 128 1.54 -0.08 4.00
C ALA A 128 0.15 -0.71 4.20
N GLY A 129 0.03 -2.03 4.20
CA GLY A 129 -1.22 -2.78 4.25
C GLY A 129 -1.68 -3.20 5.65
N GLY A 130 -2.61 -4.14 5.70
CA GLY A 130 -3.23 -4.61 6.95
C GLY A 130 -4.22 -3.62 7.55
N TYR A 131 -4.72 -2.69 6.73
CA TYR A 131 -5.81 -1.76 7.08
C TYR A 131 -7.11 -2.20 6.43
N ARG A 132 -8.23 -2.00 7.14
CA ARG A 132 -9.58 -2.33 6.64
C ARG A 132 -10.16 -1.13 5.87
N THR A 133 -10.85 -1.37 4.75
CA THR A 133 -11.60 -0.33 4.03
C THR A 133 -12.97 -0.09 4.67
N ARG A 134 -13.61 1.04 4.31
CA ARG A 134 -15.02 1.30 4.68
C ARG A 134 -15.93 0.16 4.24
N ASP A 135 -15.76 -0.31 2.99
CA ASP A 135 -16.55 -1.39 2.37
C ASP A 135 -16.26 -2.79 2.94
N GLY A 136 -15.27 -2.93 3.83
CA GLY A 136 -14.97 -4.16 4.55
C GLY A 136 -13.97 -5.11 3.90
N GLN A 137 -13.32 -4.67 2.83
CA GLN A 137 -12.12 -5.32 2.31
C GLN A 137 -10.91 -4.94 3.17
N TRP A 138 -9.77 -5.57 2.92
CA TRP A 138 -8.51 -5.31 3.62
C TRP A 138 -7.39 -5.04 2.62
N VAL A 139 -6.55 -4.04 2.90
CA VAL A 139 -5.34 -3.78 2.12
C VAL A 139 -4.36 -4.94 2.33
N LYS A 140 -3.93 -5.58 1.24
CA LYS A 140 -2.97 -6.69 1.25
C LYS A 140 -1.64 -6.22 1.87
N MET A 141 -1.06 -7.08 2.71
CA MET A 141 0.27 -6.88 3.26
C MET A 141 1.30 -7.61 2.39
N GLY A 142 2.49 -7.04 2.25
CA GLY A 142 3.62 -7.60 1.49
C GLY A 142 3.86 -6.94 0.13
N GLU A 143 2.88 -6.20 -0.40
CA GLU A 143 2.92 -5.63 -1.75
C GLU A 143 3.61 -4.26 -1.82
N VAL A 144 3.45 -3.46 -0.75
CA VAL A 144 3.87 -2.05 -0.67
C VAL A 144 4.42 -1.74 0.73
N TYR A 145 5.56 -1.04 0.75
CA TYR A 145 6.31 -0.67 1.95
C TYR A 145 6.63 0.83 1.94
N ARG A 146 6.71 1.41 3.14
CA ARG A 146 7.12 2.81 3.39
C ARG A 146 8.29 2.84 4.37
N SER A 147 9.25 3.76 4.21
CA SER A 147 10.42 3.84 5.11
C SER A 147 10.94 5.26 5.31
N ASP A 148 11.81 5.41 6.31
CA ASP A 148 12.83 6.47 6.32
C ASP A 148 14.12 6.04 5.57
N SER A 149 15.18 6.86 5.61
CA SER A 149 16.37 6.75 4.73
C SER A 149 17.06 5.38 4.74
N LEU A 150 17.58 4.93 3.59
CA LEU A 150 18.20 3.60 3.45
C LEU A 150 19.75 3.62 3.50
N GLU A 151 20.36 4.79 3.67
CA GLU A 151 21.82 4.98 3.84
C GLU A 151 22.48 4.03 4.85
N LYS A 152 21.78 3.70 5.95
CA LYS A 152 22.33 2.96 7.10
C LYS A 152 21.95 1.48 7.15
N LEU A 153 21.23 0.95 6.15
CA LEU A 153 20.85 -0.46 6.11
C LEU A 153 22.06 -1.38 6.17
N THR A 154 22.02 -2.42 6.99
CA THR A 154 23.09 -3.43 7.03
C THR A 154 22.94 -4.45 5.89
N ASP A 155 23.96 -5.27 5.64
CA ASP A 155 23.86 -6.34 4.65
C ASP A 155 22.79 -7.38 5.04
N ALA A 156 22.52 -7.54 6.34
CA ALA A 156 21.41 -8.34 6.85
C ALA A 156 20.05 -7.70 6.52
N ASP A 157 19.93 -6.38 6.63
CA ASP A 157 18.72 -5.64 6.22
C ASP A 157 18.49 -5.74 4.71
N LEU A 158 19.52 -5.53 3.87
CA LEU A 158 19.42 -5.67 2.41
C LEU A 158 19.00 -7.08 2.00
N ALA A 159 19.59 -8.11 2.63
CA ALA A 159 19.21 -9.49 2.43
C ALA A 159 17.78 -9.78 2.92
N LYS A 160 17.32 -9.11 3.99
CA LYS A 160 15.95 -9.19 4.51
C LYS A 160 14.94 -8.52 3.58
N LEU A 161 15.20 -7.31 3.08
CA LEU A 161 14.38 -6.65 2.07
C LEU A 161 14.20 -7.50 0.80
N ARG A 162 15.28 -8.15 0.33
CA ARG A 162 15.21 -9.11 -0.77
C ARG A 162 14.34 -10.34 -0.43
N ARG A 163 14.38 -10.86 0.81
CA ARG A 163 13.50 -11.96 1.27
C ARG A 163 12.04 -11.53 1.51
N LEU A 164 11.80 -10.25 1.77
CA LEU A 164 10.48 -9.63 1.82
C LEU A 164 9.88 -9.35 0.43
N GLY A 165 10.67 -9.53 -0.64
CA GLY A 165 10.25 -9.34 -2.02
C GLY A 165 10.33 -7.91 -2.53
N VAL A 166 11.12 -7.02 -1.92
CA VAL A 166 11.28 -5.64 -2.43
C VAL A 166 12.00 -5.65 -3.78
N ARG A 167 11.29 -5.22 -4.84
CA ARG A 167 11.76 -5.16 -6.24
C ARG A 167 12.05 -3.74 -6.72
N THR A 168 11.33 -2.75 -6.20
CA THR A 168 11.43 -1.37 -6.67
C THR A 168 11.54 -0.43 -5.47
N VAL A 169 12.53 0.46 -5.49
CA VAL A 169 12.77 1.48 -4.47
C VAL A 169 12.59 2.85 -5.10
N PHE A 170 11.63 3.63 -4.60
CA PHE A 170 11.42 5.03 -4.96
C PHE A 170 11.98 5.95 -3.87
N ASP A 171 13.04 6.67 -4.20
CA ASP A 171 13.63 7.67 -3.31
C ASP A 171 13.00 9.04 -3.55
N LEU A 172 12.25 9.52 -2.56
CA LEU A 172 11.52 10.80 -2.57
C LEU A 172 12.38 11.98 -2.07
N ARG A 173 13.69 11.77 -1.90
CA ARG A 173 14.63 12.77 -1.39
C ARG A 173 15.05 13.79 -2.44
N MET A 174 15.64 14.89 -1.98
CA MET A 174 16.34 15.86 -2.82
C MET A 174 17.73 15.33 -3.23
N GLU A 175 18.28 15.85 -4.32
CA GLU A 175 19.65 15.53 -4.77
C GLU A 175 20.71 15.79 -3.69
N SER A 176 20.56 16.86 -2.90
CA SER A 176 21.44 17.18 -1.76
C SER A 176 21.39 16.13 -0.65
N GLU A 177 20.19 15.65 -0.31
CA GLU A 177 19.97 14.57 0.67
C GLU A 177 20.54 13.23 0.16
N ARG A 178 20.36 12.91 -1.14
CA ARG A 178 20.97 11.74 -1.79
C ARG A 178 22.49 11.79 -1.78
N THR A 179 23.07 12.95 -2.08
CA THR A 179 24.52 13.13 -2.18
C THR A 179 25.20 13.06 -0.81
N ALA A 180 24.57 13.62 0.23
CA ALA A 180 25.06 13.54 1.59
C ALA A 180 24.87 12.15 2.24
N ALA A 181 23.81 11.42 1.86
CA ALA A 181 23.47 10.11 2.41
C ALA A 181 22.98 9.14 1.30
N PRO A 182 23.88 8.57 0.48
CA PRO A 182 23.50 7.64 -0.59
C PRO A 182 22.81 6.38 -0.04
N ASP A 183 21.72 5.95 -0.68
CA ASP A 183 20.98 4.76 -0.22
C ASP A 183 21.73 3.45 -0.48
N ARG A 184 21.53 2.49 0.43
CA ARG A 184 21.85 1.08 0.17
C ARG A 184 20.57 0.38 -0.26
N VAL A 185 20.48 0.00 -1.54
CA VAL A 185 19.33 -0.71 -2.12
C VAL A 185 19.58 -2.23 -2.21
N PRO A 186 18.54 -3.09 -2.15
CA PRO A 186 18.72 -4.54 -2.27
C PRO A 186 19.28 -4.95 -3.63
N ALA A 187 20.19 -5.92 -3.65
CA ALA A 187 20.77 -6.44 -4.89
C ALA A 187 19.68 -7.06 -5.80
N GLY A 188 19.52 -6.49 -6.99
CA GLY A 188 18.47 -6.86 -7.96
C GLY A 188 17.19 -6.01 -7.89
N ALA A 189 17.11 -5.03 -6.98
CA ALA A 189 16.01 -4.07 -6.98
C ALA A 189 16.29 -2.89 -7.94
N THR A 190 15.25 -2.42 -8.63
CA THR A 190 15.28 -1.19 -9.43
C THR A 190 15.22 0.02 -8.49
N HIS A 191 16.18 0.93 -8.60
CA HIS A 191 16.17 2.20 -7.86
C HIS A 191 15.69 3.34 -8.77
N VAL A 192 14.65 4.05 -8.34
CA VAL A 192 14.02 5.15 -9.06
C VAL A 192 14.12 6.42 -8.22
N VAL A 193 14.75 7.46 -8.78
CA VAL A 193 14.71 8.81 -8.22
C VAL A 193 13.36 9.44 -8.54
N ALA A 194 12.60 9.78 -7.50
CA ALA A 194 11.28 10.39 -7.59
C ALA A 194 11.26 11.64 -6.70
N ASP A 195 12.07 12.63 -7.04
CA ASP A 195 12.39 13.78 -6.20
C ASP A 195 11.18 14.73 -6.03
N VAL A 196 10.49 14.59 -4.89
CA VAL A 196 9.26 15.34 -4.55
C VAL A 196 9.51 16.83 -4.40
N LEU A 197 10.73 17.25 -4.06
CA LEU A 197 11.07 18.63 -3.68
C LEU A 197 12.08 19.28 -4.64
N ALA A 198 12.41 18.63 -5.76
CA ALA A 198 13.24 19.18 -6.82
C ALA A 198 12.77 20.58 -7.22
N GLY A 199 13.68 21.56 -7.18
CA GLY A 199 13.42 22.96 -7.51
C GLY A 199 12.47 23.71 -6.56
N SER A 200 12.03 23.10 -5.45
CA SER A 200 11.15 23.77 -4.49
C SER A 200 11.90 24.83 -3.65
N GLY A 201 11.20 25.90 -3.29
CA GLY A 201 11.70 26.89 -2.32
C GLY A 201 11.57 26.43 -0.85
N THR A 202 10.92 25.29 -0.61
CA THR A 202 10.59 24.78 0.71
C THR A 202 11.83 24.22 1.42
N PHE A 203 11.91 24.39 2.74
CA PHE A 203 13.03 23.93 3.59
C PHE A 203 14.43 24.48 3.22
N THR A 204 14.50 25.52 2.38
CA THR A 204 15.75 26.16 1.94
C THR A 204 16.43 27.01 3.02
N SER A 205 15.72 27.34 4.10
CA SER A 205 16.24 28.07 5.26
C SER A 205 15.66 27.50 6.55
N MET A 206 16.42 27.48 7.64
CA MET A 206 15.90 27.07 8.95
C MET A 206 14.93 28.11 9.54
N PRO A 207 13.82 27.67 10.16
CA PRO A 207 12.92 28.56 10.90
C PRO A 207 13.59 29.09 12.18
N LYS A 208 13.15 30.25 12.67
CA LYS A 208 13.70 30.92 13.87
C LYS A 208 12.86 30.70 15.13
N SER A 209 11.61 30.27 14.96
CA SER A 209 10.66 30.00 16.05
C SER A 209 9.89 28.68 15.82
N PRO A 210 9.31 28.07 16.87
CA PRO A 210 8.49 26.87 16.72
C PRO A 210 7.24 27.09 15.84
N ALA A 211 6.72 28.33 15.81
CA ALA A 211 5.59 28.71 14.98
C ALA A 211 5.97 28.82 13.48
N GLU A 212 7.13 29.40 13.16
CA GLU A 212 7.69 29.37 11.80
C GLU A 212 7.96 27.94 11.34
N ALA A 213 8.45 27.08 12.23
CA ALA A 213 8.70 25.67 11.92
C ALA A 213 7.39 24.92 11.63
N GLU A 214 6.34 25.17 12.41
CA GLU A 214 5.01 24.61 12.17
C GLU A 214 4.38 25.10 10.87
N ALA A 215 4.46 26.40 10.57
CA ALA A 215 4.00 26.97 9.29
C ALA A 215 4.77 26.40 8.09
N MET A 216 6.11 26.28 8.20
CA MET A 216 6.95 25.68 7.16
C MET A 216 6.59 24.22 6.88
N MET A 217 6.23 23.45 7.91
CA MET A 217 5.74 22.08 7.73
C MET A 217 4.35 22.05 7.05
N VAL A 218 3.44 22.96 7.39
CA VAL A 218 2.12 23.10 6.76
C VAL A 218 2.26 23.40 5.26
N GLU A 219 3.02 24.45 4.90
CA GLU A 219 3.23 24.84 3.49
C GLU A 219 4.00 23.77 2.70
N GLY A 220 4.94 23.07 3.35
CA GLY A 220 5.61 21.92 2.74
C GLY A 220 4.66 20.76 2.44
N ASN A 221 3.66 20.52 3.30
CA ASN A 221 2.66 19.46 3.07
C ASN A 221 1.57 19.90 2.05
N ARG A 222 1.30 21.20 1.89
CA ARG A 222 0.54 21.73 0.73
C ARG A 222 1.30 21.46 -0.59
N PHE A 223 2.57 21.86 -0.68
CA PHE A 223 3.40 21.67 -1.88
C PHE A 223 3.48 20.19 -2.36
N MET A 224 3.37 19.22 -1.45
CA MET A 224 3.34 17.78 -1.80
C MET A 224 2.10 17.36 -2.63
N VAL A 225 1.09 18.22 -2.80
CA VAL A 225 -0.12 17.94 -3.58
C VAL A 225 -0.18 18.76 -4.89
N SER A 226 0.17 20.04 -4.83
CA SER A 226 0.09 20.98 -5.95
C SER A 226 1.40 21.07 -6.77
N GLY A 227 2.55 20.94 -6.11
CA GLY A 227 3.87 21.08 -6.70
C GLY A 227 4.10 20.14 -7.88
N GLY A 228 4.52 20.68 -9.03
CA GLY A 228 4.67 19.90 -10.27
C GLY A 228 5.65 18.73 -10.16
N THR A 229 6.76 18.91 -9.44
CA THR A 229 7.75 17.87 -9.15
C THR A 229 7.21 16.82 -8.17
N ALA A 230 6.50 17.24 -7.12
CA ALA A 230 5.78 16.34 -6.22
C ALA A 230 4.79 15.44 -6.98
N ARG A 231 3.95 16.01 -7.85
CA ARG A 231 2.98 15.24 -8.66
C ARG A 231 3.65 14.26 -9.62
N THR A 232 4.75 14.66 -10.25
CA THR A 232 5.55 13.78 -11.12
C THR A 232 6.14 12.61 -10.33
N ALA A 233 6.72 12.89 -9.16
CA ALA A 233 7.27 11.88 -8.26
C ALA A 233 6.21 10.88 -7.78
N TYR A 234 5.05 11.37 -7.33
CA TYR A 234 3.98 10.49 -6.85
C TYR A 234 3.30 9.71 -7.97
N THR A 235 3.15 10.26 -9.17
CA THR A 235 2.68 9.48 -10.34
C THR A 235 3.59 8.27 -10.58
N ALA A 236 4.91 8.49 -10.66
CA ALA A 236 5.88 7.41 -10.86
C ALA A 236 5.84 6.32 -9.76
N VAL A 237 5.59 6.69 -8.50
CA VAL A 237 5.38 5.73 -7.39
C VAL A 237 4.14 4.87 -7.64
N TYR A 238 3.02 5.46 -8.04
CA TYR A 238 1.76 4.74 -8.21
C TYR A 238 1.75 3.89 -9.47
N ASP A 239 2.38 4.35 -10.57
CA ASP A 239 2.66 3.53 -11.75
C ASP A 239 3.42 2.25 -11.36
N GLY A 240 4.45 2.40 -10.51
CA GLY A 240 5.23 1.27 -9.98
C GLY A 240 4.48 0.34 -9.04
N ILE A 241 3.38 0.80 -8.43
CA ILE A 241 2.49 -0.01 -7.57
C ILE A 241 1.41 -0.72 -8.40
N ALA A 242 1.01 -0.13 -9.54
CA ALA A 242 0.10 -0.76 -10.49
C ALA A 242 0.77 -1.86 -11.32
N ASP A 243 2.05 -1.68 -11.69
CA ASP A 243 2.87 -2.66 -12.42
C ASP A 243 3.11 -3.95 -11.58
N ASP A 244 2.54 -5.07 -12.03
CA ASP A 244 2.56 -6.37 -11.33
C ASP A 244 3.96 -7.00 -11.30
N ASP A 245 4.78 -6.80 -12.33
CA ASP A 245 6.16 -7.28 -12.39
C ASP A 245 7.08 -6.51 -11.40
N ARG A 246 6.67 -5.28 -11.02
CA ARG A 246 7.36 -4.43 -10.03
C ARG A 246 6.84 -4.58 -8.60
N ARG A 247 5.74 -5.33 -8.38
CA ARG A 247 5.06 -5.46 -7.08
C ARG A 247 6.01 -6.02 -6.01
N GLY A 248 5.90 -5.47 -4.80
CA GLY A 248 7.01 -5.41 -3.84
C GLY A 248 7.69 -4.04 -3.88
N VAL A 249 6.90 -2.97 -3.80
CA VAL A 249 7.36 -1.58 -3.89
C VAL A 249 7.77 -1.04 -2.52
N LEU A 250 8.87 -0.30 -2.46
CA LEU A 250 9.26 0.53 -1.33
C LEU A 250 9.34 1.99 -1.77
N PHE A 251 8.68 2.91 -1.06
CA PHE A 251 8.92 4.35 -1.20
C PHE A 251 9.38 4.97 0.13
N HIS A 252 10.34 5.89 0.08
CA HIS A 252 10.94 6.46 1.29
C HIS A 252 11.40 7.91 1.12
N CYS A 253 11.68 8.57 2.24
CA CYS A 253 12.37 9.85 2.29
C CYS A 253 13.24 9.91 3.55
N THR A 254 14.00 10.98 3.78
CA THR A 254 14.98 11.09 4.87
C THR A 254 14.43 10.71 6.26
N ALA A 255 13.21 11.15 6.60
CA ALA A 255 12.55 10.81 7.87
C ALA A 255 11.34 9.87 7.73
N GLY A 256 10.98 9.47 6.50
CA GLY A 256 9.87 8.57 6.21
C GLY A 256 8.49 9.04 6.68
N LYS A 257 8.35 10.33 7.03
CA LYS A 257 7.20 10.88 7.75
C LYS A 257 6.30 11.76 6.87
N ASP A 258 6.83 12.82 6.22
CA ASP A 258 6.02 13.78 5.46
C ASP A 258 5.81 13.36 4.00
N ARG A 259 6.85 13.41 3.15
CA ARG A 259 6.79 13.03 1.72
C ARG A 259 6.28 11.60 1.51
N THR A 260 6.83 10.67 2.28
CA THR A 260 6.38 9.27 2.40
C THR A 260 4.98 9.16 3.01
N GLY A 261 4.64 10.07 3.93
CA GLY A 261 3.33 10.14 4.58
C GLY A 261 2.22 10.51 3.63
N TRP A 262 2.41 11.54 2.79
CA TRP A 262 1.44 11.91 1.78
C TRP A 262 1.23 10.81 0.75
N SER A 263 2.31 10.20 0.25
CA SER A 263 2.23 9.04 -0.66
C SER A 263 1.40 7.90 -0.06
N ASN A 264 1.62 7.56 1.22
CA ASN A 264 0.86 6.48 1.85
C ASN A 264 -0.57 6.90 2.19
N ALA A 265 -0.78 8.14 2.63
CA ALA A 265 -2.09 8.64 3.01
C ALA A 265 -3.02 8.73 1.80
N ALA A 266 -2.53 9.26 0.68
CA ALA A 266 -3.27 9.28 -0.57
C ALA A 266 -3.54 7.86 -1.10
N LEU A 267 -2.61 6.90 -0.94
CA LEU A 267 -2.82 5.50 -1.34
C LEU A 267 -3.94 4.85 -0.51
N LEU A 268 -3.88 4.96 0.82
CA LEU A 268 -4.88 4.41 1.72
C LEU A 268 -6.26 5.05 1.49
N THR A 269 -6.33 6.38 1.29
CA THR A 269 -7.57 7.08 0.94
C THR A 269 -8.13 6.62 -0.41
N ALA A 270 -7.29 6.46 -1.44
CA ALA A 270 -7.69 5.94 -2.74
C ALA A 270 -8.29 4.52 -2.62
N LEU A 271 -7.65 3.65 -1.82
CA LEU A 271 -8.12 2.30 -1.50
C LEU A 271 -9.39 2.28 -0.62
N GLY A 272 -9.81 3.40 -0.05
CA GLY A 272 -11.06 3.54 0.72
C GLY A 272 -10.92 3.26 2.23
N VAL A 273 -9.69 3.29 2.77
CA VAL A 273 -9.41 3.18 4.20
C VAL A 273 -10.00 4.38 4.97
N PRO A 274 -10.61 4.19 6.15
CA PRO A 274 -11.16 5.28 6.96
C PRO A 274 -10.13 6.37 7.28
N GLU A 275 -10.55 7.63 7.27
CA GLU A 275 -9.69 8.81 7.37
C GLU A 275 -8.95 8.88 8.72
N GLU A 276 -9.65 8.52 9.80
CA GLU A 276 -9.10 8.37 11.13
C GLU A 276 -8.01 7.27 11.20
N THR A 277 -8.11 6.25 10.34
CA THR A 277 -7.10 5.19 10.22
C THR A 277 -5.90 5.65 9.37
N VAL A 278 -6.13 6.46 8.33
CA VAL A 278 -5.07 7.10 7.54
C VAL A 278 -4.25 8.07 8.39
N MET A 279 -4.92 8.92 9.16
CA MET A 279 -4.29 9.82 10.13
C MET A 279 -3.50 9.03 11.20
N ALA A 280 -4.03 7.90 11.67
CA ALA A 280 -3.31 7.05 12.64
C ALA A 280 -2.02 6.44 12.08
N ASP A 281 -1.97 5.97 10.83
CA ASP A 281 -0.71 5.52 10.20
C ASP A 281 0.32 6.64 10.06
N TYR A 282 -0.14 7.82 9.63
CA TYR A 282 0.69 9.00 9.50
C TYR A 282 1.33 9.37 10.84
N LEU A 283 0.50 9.55 11.88
CA LEU A 283 0.94 9.94 13.23
C LEU A 283 1.78 8.87 13.94
N ALA A 284 1.63 7.59 13.61
CA ALA A 284 2.46 6.51 14.17
C ALA A 284 3.96 6.71 13.89
N SER A 285 4.32 7.52 12.88
CA SER A 285 5.70 7.97 12.64
C SER A 285 6.34 8.61 13.88
N ASN A 286 5.56 9.32 14.73
CA ASN A 286 6.04 9.86 16.01
C ASN A 286 6.44 8.76 16.99
N THR A 287 5.69 7.65 17.03
CA THR A 287 5.97 6.51 17.92
C THR A 287 7.24 5.79 17.48
N TYR A 288 7.34 5.45 16.18
CA TYR A 288 8.49 4.70 15.66
C TYR A 288 9.78 5.52 15.66
N ARG A 289 9.68 6.85 15.48
CA ARG A 289 10.84 7.76 15.53
C ARG A 289 11.12 8.37 16.90
N ALA A 290 10.34 8.09 17.94
CA ALA A 290 10.45 8.75 19.25
C ALA A 290 11.89 8.79 19.79
N ALA A 291 12.57 7.64 19.82
CA ALA A 291 13.96 7.55 20.29
C ALA A 291 14.97 8.27 19.38
N ALA A 292 14.74 8.28 18.05
CA ALA A 292 15.62 8.97 17.10
C ALA A 292 15.43 10.49 17.15
N ASN A 293 14.19 10.97 17.31
CA ASN A 293 13.89 12.38 17.51
C ASN A 293 14.45 12.87 18.87
N GLU A 294 14.29 12.11 19.94
CA GLU A 294 14.85 12.43 21.27
C GLU A 294 16.38 12.44 21.26
N ALA A 295 17.02 11.50 20.56
CA ALA A 295 18.49 11.50 20.39
C ALA A 295 19.01 12.75 19.66
N ILE A 296 18.21 13.40 18.80
CA ILE A 296 18.56 14.69 18.19
C ILE A 296 18.30 15.84 19.18
N LEU A 297 17.10 15.88 19.78
CA LEU A 297 16.67 16.98 20.65
C LEU A 297 17.51 17.13 21.92
N SER A 298 17.94 16.01 22.51
CA SER A 298 18.78 15.98 23.73
C SER A 298 20.19 16.55 23.55
N HIS A 299 20.67 16.70 22.31
CA HIS A 299 21.95 17.35 21.99
C HIS A 299 21.81 18.86 21.68
N LEU A 300 20.59 19.41 21.69
CA LEU A 300 20.32 20.81 21.35
C LEU A 300 20.01 21.64 22.62
N PRO A 301 20.44 22.91 22.69
CA PRO A 301 19.95 23.84 23.71
C PRO A 301 18.41 23.96 23.64
N ALA A 302 17.74 24.04 24.79
CA ALA A 302 16.27 23.92 24.88
C ALA A 302 15.48 24.83 23.92
N GLN A 303 15.96 26.06 23.67
CA GLN A 303 15.36 26.98 22.70
C GLN A 303 15.45 26.46 21.25
N GLN A 304 16.58 25.87 20.87
CA GLN A 304 16.76 25.23 19.55
C GLN A 304 15.95 23.93 19.46
N ALA A 305 15.96 23.10 20.51
CA ALA A 305 15.14 21.89 20.58
C ALA A 305 13.64 22.19 20.33
N ALA A 306 13.12 23.28 20.90
CA ALA A 306 11.74 23.73 20.65
C ALA A 306 11.47 24.10 19.18
N VAL A 307 12.46 24.65 18.45
CA VAL A 307 12.35 24.98 17.02
C VAL A 307 12.48 23.74 16.13
N TYR A 308 13.33 22.78 16.51
CA TYR A 308 13.52 21.53 15.76
C TYR A 308 12.37 20.53 15.95
N LYS A 309 11.71 20.50 17.12
CA LYS A 309 10.66 19.51 17.41
C LYS A 309 9.49 19.50 16.40
N PRO A 310 8.91 20.63 15.96
CA PRO A 310 7.93 20.67 14.86
C PRO A 310 8.43 20.04 13.55
N LEU A 311 9.73 20.20 13.23
CA LEU A 311 10.33 19.65 12.00
C LEU A 311 10.56 18.14 12.08
N LEU A 312 10.90 17.62 13.27
CA LEU A 312 11.20 16.20 13.51
C LEU A 312 9.94 15.34 13.67
N ASP A 313 8.89 15.89 14.28
CA ASP A 313 7.61 15.20 14.51
C ASP A 313 6.67 15.31 13.28
N VAL A 314 5.52 14.62 13.35
CA VAL A 314 4.35 14.86 12.50
C VAL A 314 3.15 15.30 13.34
N ARG A 315 2.26 16.12 12.75
CA ARG A 315 1.08 16.67 13.43
C ARG A 315 -0.16 16.56 12.54
N PRO A 316 -1.38 16.46 13.11
CA PRO A 316 -2.60 16.39 12.30
C PRO A 316 -2.73 17.56 11.31
N ALA A 317 -2.33 18.77 11.74
CA ALA A 317 -2.31 19.97 10.91
C ALA A 317 -1.51 19.82 9.60
N TYR A 318 -0.46 18.99 9.58
CA TYR A 318 0.40 18.81 8.40
C TYR A 318 -0.32 17.98 7.32
N LEU A 319 -0.83 16.80 7.67
CA LEU A 319 -1.58 15.97 6.73
C LEU A 319 -2.95 16.59 6.37
N ASN A 320 -3.58 17.30 7.31
CA ASN A 320 -4.80 18.07 7.03
C ASN A 320 -4.53 19.21 6.03
N ALA A 321 -3.32 19.80 6.00
CA ALA A 321 -2.96 20.78 4.99
C ALA A 321 -2.89 20.16 3.58
N SER A 322 -2.37 18.94 3.44
CA SER A 322 -2.43 18.21 2.17
C SER A 322 -3.87 17.88 1.74
N PHE A 323 -4.73 17.44 2.67
CA PHE A 323 -6.14 17.21 2.34
C PHE A 323 -6.91 18.51 2.03
N ALA A 324 -6.56 19.63 2.66
CA ALA A 324 -7.10 20.94 2.31
C ALA A 324 -6.66 21.38 0.91
N GLU A 325 -5.36 21.26 0.57
CA GLU A 325 -4.82 21.55 -0.77
C GLU A 325 -5.50 20.70 -1.86
N VAL A 326 -5.82 19.43 -1.56
CA VAL A 326 -6.60 18.56 -2.47
C VAL A 326 -7.98 19.16 -2.79
N GLU A 327 -8.70 19.64 -1.78
CA GLU A 327 -10.04 20.21 -1.98
C GLU A 327 -9.97 21.62 -2.59
N GLU A 328 -8.92 22.40 -2.27
CA GLU A 328 -8.67 23.75 -2.78
C GLU A 328 -8.29 23.75 -4.28
N GLU A 329 -7.29 22.95 -4.68
CA GLU A 329 -6.78 22.92 -6.08
C GLU A 329 -7.58 21.99 -7.01
N TYR A 330 -8.26 20.96 -6.47
CA TYR A 330 -8.93 19.93 -7.29
C TYR A 330 -10.43 19.82 -7.06
N GLY A 331 -10.97 20.31 -5.95
CA GLY A 331 -12.40 20.24 -5.60
C GLY A 331 -12.92 18.82 -5.33
N SER A 332 -12.02 17.84 -5.12
CA SER A 332 -12.27 16.53 -4.51
C SER A 332 -11.02 15.66 -4.58
N PHE A 333 -10.81 14.80 -3.58
CA PHE A 333 -9.78 13.74 -3.64
C PHE A 333 -9.86 12.87 -4.92
N ARG A 334 -11.07 12.58 -5.42
CA ARG A 334 -11.25 11.86 -6.71
C ARG A 334 -10.78 12.68 -7.92
N ALA A 335 -10.88 14.01 -7.88
CA ALA A 335 -10.34 14.87 -8.91
C ALA A 335 -8.80 14.99 -8.81
N TYR A 336 -8.24 14.97 -7.59
CA TYR A 336 -6.79 14.91 -7.37
C TYR A 336 -6.17 13.63 -7.94
N LEU A 337 -6.74 12.44 -7.69
CA LEU A 337 -6.22 11.20 -8.28
C LEU A 337 -6.07 11.31 -9.80
N ARG A 338 -7.13 11.70 -10.51
CA ARG A 338 -7.17 11.77 -11.97
C ARG A 338 -6.39 12.94 -12.58
N LYS A 339 -6.46 14.15 -11.99
CA LYS A 339 -5.80 15.36 -12.55
C LYS A 339 -4.38 15.54 -12.03
N GLY A 340 -4.15 15.21 -10.77
CA GLY A 340 -2.91 15.44 -10.05
C GLY A 340 -1.91 14.30 -10.24
N LEU A 341 -2.37 13.05 -10.07
CA LEU A 341 -1.58 11.81 -10.17
C LEU A 341 -1.84 11.00 -11.47
N GLY A 342 -2.68 11.48 -12.39
CA GLY A 342 -3.05 10.79 -13.64
C GLY A 342 -4.11 9.69 -13.50
N LEU A 343 -4.20 9.05 -12.33
CA LEU A 343 -4.98 7.83 -12.06
C LEU A 343 -6.48 7.93 -12.41
N ASP A 344 -6.87 7.19 -13.43
CA ASP A 344 -8.21 7.11 -13.98
C ASP A 344 -9.14 6.14 -13.21
N GLN A 345 -10.39 5.97 -13.64
CA GLN A 345 -11.35 5.10 -12.95
C GLN A 345 -11.11 3.60 -13.14
N GLN A 346 -10.51 3.19 -14.26
CA GLN A 346 -10.11 1.81 -14.50
C GLN A 346 -8.80 1.51 -13.75
N GLU A 347 -7.80 2.39 -13.83
CA GLU A 347 -6.54 2.26 -13.08
C GLU A 347 -6.78 2.16 -11.57
N LEU A 348 -7.62 3.04 -10.99
CA LEU A 348 -8.00 2.97 -9.58
C LEU A 348 -8.75 1.68 -9.21
N LYS A 349 -9.53 1.11 -10.15
CA LYS A 349 -10.26 -0.14 -9.96
C LYS A 349 -9.34 -1.36 -10.03
N GLU A 350 -8.31 -1.31 -10.87
CA GLU A 350 -7.27 -2.33 -10.96
C GLU A 350 -6.34 -2.29 -9.75
N LEU A 351 -5.89 -1.10 -9.34
CA LEU A 351 -5.17 -0.86 -8.08
C LEU A 351 -5.95 -1.43 -6.87
N LYS A 352 -7.28 -1.29 -6.85
CA LYS A 352 -8.14 -1.91 -5.82
C LYS A 352 -8.23 -3.42 -5.94
N ARG A 353 -8.43 -3.99 -7.13
CA ARG A 353 -8.39 -5.44 -7.39
C ARG A 353 -7.08 -6.06 -6.88
N ASP A 354 -5.98 -5.34 -7.08
CA ASP A 354 -4.63 -5.85 -6.87
C ASP A 354 -4.11 -5.61 -5.45
N LEU A 355 -4.58 -4.57 -4.75
CA LEU A 355 -4.19 -4.28 -3.36
C LEU A 355 -5.26 -4.61 -2.30
N LEU A 356 -6.49 -5.00 -2.66
CA LEU A 356 -7.53 -5.36 -1.69
C LEU A 356 -7.85 -6.86 -1.68
N VAL A 357 -8.30 -7.36 -0.53
CA VAL A 357 -8.81 -8.72 -0.34
C VAL A 357 -10.04 -8.74 0.56
N GLY A 358 -11.02 -9.60 0.25
CA GLY A 358 -12.23 -9.85 1.05
C GLY A 358 -13.53 -9.26 0.51
#